data_AF-A0A1F5PJB2-F1
#
_entry.id   AF-A0A1F5PJB2-F1
#
_cell.length_a   1.000
_cell.length_b   1.000
_cell.length_c   1.000
_cell.angle_alpha   90.00
_cell.angle_beta   90.00
_cell.angle_gamma   90.00
#
_symmetry.space_group_name_H-M   'P 1'
#
loop_
_entity.id
_entity.type
_entity.pdbx_description
1 polymer ?
#
loop_
_entity_poly.entity_id
_entity_poly.type
_entity_poly.pdbx_seq_one_letter_code
_entity_poly.pdbx_strand_id
1 'polypeptide(L)'
;MKIFIWILAVFSLLVLQNGVLAPLHLMPANLILVLMIMALLFDGIQTALIICLSGGIMLDFLAGANLGQVTLALLFTALISFTLFELFISREPNWMLVAVCVAGVTGLFAVGFALSNWLFGSLGIGLDLISKSFWTNQFPLSLIFNLIFAYPVAKYFSLTQFVYAKSIRH
;
A
#
# COMPACT_ATOMS: atom_id res chain seq x y z
N MET A 1 -12.20 14.78 -12.25
CA MET A 1 -12.65 14.75 -10.84
C MET A 1 -12.13 13.54 -10.06
N LYS A 2 -12.21 12.29 -10.56
CA LYS A 2 -11.72 11.10 -9.83
C LYS A 2 -10.28 11.20 -9.31
N ILE A 3 -9.33 11.62 -10.13
CA ILE A 3 -7.89 11.74 -9.74
C ILE A 3 -7.71 12.71 -8.57
N PHE A 4 -8.45 13.82 -8.55
CA PHE A 4 -8.38 14.81 -7.47
C PHE A 4 -8.79 14.21 -6.12
N ILE A 5 -9.80 13.32 -6.10
CA ILE A 5 -10.26 12.64 -4.89
C ILE A 5 -9.16 11.71 -4.36
N TRP A 6 -8.48 10.98 -5.24
CA TRP A 6 -7.37 10.10 -4.84
C TRP A 6 -6.17 10.87 -4.28
N ILE A 7 -5.81 11.99 -4.90
CA ILE A 7 -4.74 12.86 -4.40
C ILE A 7 -5.11 13.44 -3.02
N LEU A 8 -6.37 13.87 -2.85
CA LEU A 8 -6.86 14.35 -1.56
C LEU A 8 -6.81 13.23 -0.50
N ALA A 9 -7.18 12.01 -0.86
CA ALA A 9 -7.07 10.84 0.02
C ALA A 9 -5.61 10.54 0.42
N VAL A 10 -4.66 10.60 -0.52
CA VAL A 10 -3.22 10.49 -0.23
C VAL A 10 -2.82 11.54 0.81
N PHE A 11 -3.19 12.81 0.59
CA PHE A 11 -2.85 13.89 1.50
C PHE A 11 -3.46 13.68 2.90
N SER A 12 -4.75 13.34 2.98
CA SER A 12 -5.42 13.07 4.26
C SER A 12 -4.79 11.90 5.01
N LEU A 13 -4.41 10.82 4.31
CA LEU A 13 -3.76 9.68 4.93
C LEU A 13 -2.34 10.01 5.40
N LEU A 14 -1.60 10.84 4.67
CA LEU A 14 -0.27 11.30 5.12
C LEU A 14 -0.36 12.18 6.36
N VAL A 15 -1.37 13.04 6.46
CA VAL A 15 -1.64 13.84 7.67
C VAL A 15 -2.02 12.94 8.82
N LEU A 16 -2.86 11.92 8.59
CA LEU A 16 -3.27 10.99 9.64
C LEU A 16 -2.09 10.13 10.12
N GLN A 17 -1.29 9.61 9.19
CA GLN A 17 -0.12 8.79 9.47
C GLN A 17 0.96 9.60 10.20
N ASN A 18 1.43 10.72 9.64
CA ASN A 18 2.57 11.46 10.17
C ASN A 18 2.19 12.54 11.18
N GLY A 19 0.99 13.13 11.08
CA GLY A 19 0.53 14.20 11.95
C GLY A 19 -0.24 13.74 13.19
N VAL A 20 -0.89 12.57 13.14
CA VAL A 20 -1.73 12.07 14.26
C VAL A 20 -1.17 10.78 14.87
N LEU A 21 -0.83 9.79 14.04
CA LEU A 21 -0.35 8.50 14.54
C LEU A 21 1.11 8.54 15.00
N ALA A 22 1.97 9.36 14.36
CA ALA A 22 3.37 9.51 14.76
C ALA A 22 3.53 10.08 16.19
N PRO A 23 2.86 11.19 16.56
CA PRO A 23 2.96 11.74 17.91
C PRO A 23 2.36 10.84 19.00
N LEU A 24 1.41 9.97 18.63
CA LEU A 24 0.83 8.98 19.53
C LEU A 24 1.71 7.73 19.72
N HIS A 25 2.92 7.70 19.14
CA HIS A 25 3.80 6.52 19.09
C HIS A 25 3.13 5.27 18.48
N LEU A 26 2.08 5.47 17.67
CA LEU A 26 1.35 4.40 16.98
C LEU A 26 1.89 4.15 15.56
N MET A 27 3.01 4.77 15.18
CA MET A 27 3.59 4.59 13.85
C MET A 27 4.24 3.21 13.71
N PRO A 28 3.66 2.35 12.86
CA PRO A 28 4.17 2.21 11.50
C PRO A 28 3.11 1.70 10.50
N ALA A 29 1.88 2.20 10.53
CA ALA A 29 0.88 1.83 9.51
C ALA A 29 1.23 2.53 8.18
N ASN A 30 1.63 1.78 7.15
CA ASN A 30 1.80 2.33 5.80
C ASN A 30 0.43 2.39 5.11
N LEU A 31 -0.36 3.42 5.44
CA LEU A 31 -1.74 3.57 4.95
C LEU A 31 -1.80 3.81 3.44
N ILE A 32 -0.71 4.31 2.84
CA ILE A 32 -0.57 4.45 1.39
C ILE A 32 -0.63 3.10 0.69
N LEU A 33 -0.08 2.05 1.31
CA LEU A 33 -0.16 0.68 0.79
C LEU A 33 -1.61 0.19 0.73
N VAL A 34 -2.41 0.46 1.76
CA VAL A 34 -3.83 0.11 1.79
C VAL A 34 -4.59 0.88 0.71
N LEU A 35 -4.33 2.18 0.56
CA LEU A 35 -4.95 3.00 -0.48
C LEU A 35 -4.59 2.52 -1.90
N MET A 36 -3.34 2.11 -2.12
CA MET A 36 -2.90 1.51 -3.38
C MET A 36 -3.68 0.23 -3.69
N ILE A 37 -3.84 -0.67 -2.72
CA ILE A 37 -4.64 -1.90 -2.88
C ILE A 37 -6.08 -1.57 -3.22
N MET A 38 -6.69 -0.60 -2.54
CA MET A 38 -8.05 -0.14 -2.86
C MET A 38 -8.15 0.38 -4.30
N ALA A 39 -7.20 1.18 -4.74
CA ALA A 39 -7.19 1.68 -6.11
C ALA A 39 -7.05 0.55 -7.15
N LEU A 40 -6.21 -0.45 -6.88
CA LEU A 40 -6.09 -1.64 -7.73
C LEU A 40 -7.40 -2.44 -7.81
N LEU A 41 -8.14 -2.56 -6.70
CA LEU A 41 -9.40 -3.32 -6.67
C LEU A 41 -10.59 -2.60 -7.32
N PHE A 42 -10.65 -1.26 -7.23
CA PHE A 42 -11.86 -0.50 -7.59
C PHE A 42 -11.76 0.38 -8.83
N ASP A 43 -10.55 0.74 -9.29
CA ASP A 43 -10.38 1.69 -10.41
C ASP A 43 -9.39 1.16 -11.45
N GLY A 44 -8.22 0.68 -11.01
CA GLY A 44 -7.23 0.00 -11.85
C GLY A 44 -5.79 0.47 -11.64
N ILE A 45 -4.87 -0.07 -12.44
CA ILE A 45 -3.43 0.14 -12.27
C ILE A 45 -2.99 1.59 -12.44
N GLN A 46 -3.59 2.35 -13.37
CA GLN A 46 -3.22 3.75 -13.60
C GLN A 46 -3.37 4.60 -12.33
N THR A 47 -4.49 4.44 -11.64
CA THR A 47 -4.78 5.12 -10.37
C THR A 47 -3.85 4.66 -9.26
N ALA A 48 -3.58 3.36 -9.17
CA ALA A 48 -2.63 2.81 -8.20
C ALA A 48 -1.21 3.36 -8.39
N LEU A 49 -0.74 3.50 -9.64
CA LEU A 49 0.56 4.09 -9.96
C LEU A 49 0.63 5.57 -9.58
N ILE A 50 -0.44 6.34 -9.82
CA ILE A 50 -0.50 7.75 -9.39
C ILE A 50 -0.40 7.85 -7.86
N ILE A 51 -1.08 6.98 -7.12
CA ILE A 51 -1.01 6.93 -5.65
C ILE A 51 0.40 6.54 -5.19
N CYS A 52 1.04 5.57 -5.84
CA CYS A 52 2.40 5.17 -5.51
C CYS A 52 3.41 6.29 -5.75
N LEU A 53 3.30 6.99 -6.88
CA LEU A 53 4.19 8.12 -7.20
C LEU A 53 3.97 9.27 -6.23
N SER A 54 2.74 9.76 -6.10
CA SER A 54 2.43 10.91 -5.24
C SER A 54 2.66 10.61 -3.76
N GLY A 55 2.16 9.47 -3.27
CA GLY A 55 2.34 9.05 -1.88
C GLY A 55 3.78 8.67 -1.56
N GLY A 56 4.47 7.96 -2.47
CA GLY A 56 5.87 7.59 -2.33
C GLY A 56 6.78 8.81 -2.25
N ILE A 57 6.66 9.76 -3.19
CA ILE A 57 7.49 10.96 -3.21
C ILE A 57 7.30 11.77 -1.91
N MET A 58 6.06 11.89 -1.45
CA MET A 58 5.76 12.58 -0.19
C MET A 58 6.33 11.84 1.02
N LEU A 59 6.25 10.51 1.07
CA LEU A 59 6.83 9.70 2.14
C LEU A 59 8.36 9.79 2.15
N ASP A 60 9.00 9.72 0.98
CA ASP A 60 10.45 9.89 0.84
C ASP A 60 10.89 11.27 1.34
N PHE A 61 10.16 12.33 0.98
CA PHE A 61 10.42 13.69 1.46
C PHE A 61 10.26 13.81 2.99
N LEU A 62 9.19 13.26 3.56
CA LEU A 62 8.92 13.30 5.00
C LEU A 62 9.91 12.46 5.82
N ALA A 63 10.39 11.35 5.26
CA ALA A 63 11.39 10.50 5.90
C ALA A 63 12.82 11.07 5.79
N GLY A 64 13.03 12.16 5.06
CA GLY A 64 14.37 12.66 4.73
C GLY A 64 15.15 11.73 3.79
N ALA A 65 14.46 10.78 3.15
CA ALA A 65 15.02 9.86 2.19
C ALA A 65 15.08 10.56 0.82
N ASN A 66 16.18 11.26 0.54
CA ASN A 66 16.33 12.11 -0.65
C ASN A 66 16.36 11.37 -2.01
N LEU A 67 16.09 10.06 -2.04
CA LEU A 67 16.47 9.19 -3.16
C LEU A 67 15.33 8.34 -3.74
N GLY A 68 14.10 8.50 -3.25
CA GLY A 68 12.98 7.78 -3.84
C GLY A 68 12.90 6.30 -3.42
N GLN A 69 13.52 5.90 -2.31
CA GLN A 69 13.61 4.50 -1.90
C GLN A 69 12.23 3.90 -1.58
N VAL A 70 11.36 4.67 -0.92
CA VAL A 70 9.99 4.28 -0.59
C VAL A 70 9.14 4.28 -1.86
N THR A 71 9.31 5.28 -2.72
CA THR A 71 8.61 5.37 -4.01
C THR A 71 8.89 4.15 -4.88
N LEU A 72 10.16 3.76 -5.00
CA LEU A 72 10.56 2.61 -5.81
C LEU A 72 10.01 1.31 -5.23
N ALA A 73 10.03 1.15 -3.90
CA ALA A 73 9.42 0.00 -3.24
C ALA A 73 7.90 -0.07 -3.46
N LEU A 74 7.18 1.06 -3.38
CA LEU A 74 5.74 1.13 -3.67
C LEU A 74 5.43 0.78 -5.12
N LEU A 75 6.18 1.33 -6.07
CA LEU A 75 6.00 1.05 -7.51
C LEU A 75 6.21 -0.44 -7.83
N PHE A 76 7.29 -1.02 -7.32
CA PHE A 76 7.58 -2.44 -7.48
C PHE A 76 6.44 -3.30 -6.92
N THR A 77 5.97 -2.93 -5.73
CA THR A 77 4.85 -3.61 -5.07
C THR A 77 3.56 -3.49 -5.90
N ALA A 78 3.25 -2.32 -6.44
CA ALA A 78 2.05 -2.09 -7.24
C ALA A 78 2.02 -2.94 -8.50
N LEU A 79 3.15 -3.03 -9.21
CA LEU A 79 3.27 -3.81 -10.46
C LEU A 79 3.06 -5.30 -10.20
N ILE A 80 3.69 -5.85 -9.16
CA ILE A 80 3.51 -7.26 -8.80
C ILE A 80 2.10 -7.51 -8.26
N SER A 81 1.57 -6.60 -7.45
CA SER A 81 0.22 -6.78 -6.89
C SER A 81 -0.85 -6.74 -7.97
N PHE A 82 -0.69 -5.90 -8.99
CA PHE A 82 -1.59 -5.87 -10.13
C PHE A 82 -1.64 -7.21 -10.88
N THR A 83 -0.48 -7.80 -11.20
CA THR A 83 -0.44 -9.10 -11.88
C THR A 83 -1.04 -10.21 -11.01
N LEU A 84 -0.79 -10.20 -9.71
CA LEU A 84 -1.41 -11.14 -8.78
C LEU A 84 -2.93 -10.96 -8.68
N PHE A 85 -3.44 -9.73 -8.64
CA PHE A 85 -4.87 -9.47 -8.54
C PHE A 85 -5.62 -9.88 -9.81
N GLU A 86 -5.05 -9.58 -10.99
CA GLU A 86 -5.62 -10.05 -12.26
C GLU A 86 -5.66 -11.58 -12.34
N LEU A 87 -4.67 -12.27 -11.78
CA LEU A 87 -4.56 -13.72 -11.90
C LEU A 87 -5.44 -14.48 -10.89
N PHE A 88 -5.57 -13.96 -9.65
CA PHE A 88 -6.23 -14.66 -8.55
C PHE A 88 -7.61 -14.08 -8.18
N ILE A 89 -7.75 -12.75 -8.05
CA ILE A 89 -8.99 -12.13 -7.54
C ILE A 89 -10.10 -12.11 -8.60
N SER A 90 -9.73 -12.04 -9.88
CA SER A 90 -10.67 -12.08 -11.01
C SER A 90 -11.47 -13.38 -11.09
N ARG A 91 -10.97 -14.47 -10.50
CA ARG A 91 -11.57 -15.81 -10.61
C ARG A 91 -12.56 -16.11 -9.51
N GLU A 92 -12.25 -15.77 -8.26
CA GLU A 92 -13.13 -16.00 -7.10
C GLU A 92 -12.98 -14.88 -6.05
N PRO A 93 -13.92 -13.92 -5.97
CA PRO A 93 -13.85 -12.86 -4.97
C PRO A 93 -14.21 -13.40 -3.59
N ASN A 94 -13.19 -13.79 -2.82
CA ASN A 94 -13.32 -14.25 -1.43
C ASN A 94 -12.67 -13.24 -0.46
N TRP A 95 -13.33 -12.92 0.65
CA TRP A 95 -12.80 -12.07 1.72
C TRP A 95 -11.44 -12.56 2.24
N MET A 96 -11.25 -13.88 2.32
CA MET A 96 -9.99 -14.50 2.71
C MET A 96 -8.88 -14.25 1.69
N LEU A 97 -9.20 -14.26 0.39
CA LEU A 97 -8.24 -13.94 -0.67
C LEU A 97 -7.81 -12.48 -0.62
N VAL A 98 -8.71 -11.55 -0.33
CA VAL A 98 -8.37 -10.13 -0.14
C VAL A 98 -7.43 -9.93 1.05
N ALA A 99 -7.68 -10.60 2.18
CA ALA A 99 -6.81 -10.52 3.36
C ALA A 99 -5.42 -11.11 3.09
N VAL A 100 -5.35 -12.28 2.44
CA VAL A 100 -4.08 -12.91 2.03
C VAL A 100 -3.34 -12.02 1.03
N CYS A 101 -4.05 -11.40 0.11
CA CYS A 101 -3.50 -10.42 -0.82
C CYS A 101 -2.89 -9.23 -0.09
N VAL A 102 -3.59 -8.61 0.87
CA VAL A 102 -3.05 -7.46 1.61
C VAL A 102 -1.82 -7.85 2.44
N ALA A 103 -1.84 -9.01 3.10
CA ALA A 103 -0.67 -9.54 3.79
C ALA A 103 0.51 -9.77 2.83
N GLY A 104 0.24 -10.37 1.67
CA GLY A 104 1.22 -10.62 0.61
C GLY A 104 1.81 -9.32 0.05
N VAL A 105 0.96 -8.31 -0.22
CA VAL A 105 1.38 -6.99 -0.69
C VAL A 105 2.24 -6.29 0.36
N THR A 106 1.91 -6.41 1.64
CA THR A 106 2.71 -5.85 2.74
C THR A 106 4.08 -6.53 2.84
N GLY A 107 4.13 -7.86 2.66
CA GLY A 107 5.37 -8.62 2.56
C GLY A 107 6.20 -8.22 1.34
N LEU A 108 5.57 -8.10 0.17
CA LEU A 108 6.21 -7.65 -1.07
C LEU A 108 6.80 -6.24 -0.92
N PHE A 109 6.10 -5.34 -0.23
CA PHE A 109 6.63 -4.03 0.07
C PHE A 109 7.87 -4.10 0.95
N ALA A 110 7.88 -4.93 1.99
CA ALA A 110 9.07 -5.11 2.83
C ALA A 110 10.26 -5.66 2.04
N VAL A 111 10.03 -6.62 1.13
CA VAL A 111 11.06 -7.14 0.23
C VAL A 111 11.52 -6.06 -0.77
N GLY A 112 10.59 -5.31 -1.35
CA GLY A 112 10.90 -4.21 -2.28
C GLY A 112 11.69 -3.10 -1.60
N PHE A 113 11.37 -2.78 -0.34
CA PHE A 113 12.10 -1.83 0.49
C PHE A 113 13.49 -2.36 0.87
N ALA A 114 13.59 -3.67 1.16
CA ALA A 114 14.87 -4.33 1.38
C ALA A 114 15.81 -4.21 0.18
N LEU A 115 15.27 -4.51 -1.00
CA LEU A 115 15.97 -4.43 -2.27
C LEU A 115 16.34 -2.99 -2.64
N SER A 116 15.42 -2.03 -2.45
CA SER A 116 15.72 -0.64 -2.76
C SER A 116 16.85 -0.13 -1.87
N ASN A 117 16.80 -0.34 -0.54
CA ASN A 117 17.89 0.07 0.34
C ASN A 117 19.22 -0.61 -0.03
N TRP A 118 19.23 -1.91 -0.37
CA TRP A 118 20.44 -2.59 -0.83
C TRP A 118 21.00 -1.98 -2.12
N LEU A 119 20.15 -1.70 -3.11
CA LEU A 119 20.55 -1.05 -4.36
C LEU A 119 21.18 0.33 -4.09
N PHE A 120 20.50 1.19 -3.33
CA PHE A 120 21.00 2.53 -3.02
C PHE A 120 22.23 2.51 -2.11
N GLY A 121 22.33 1.54 -1.19
CA GLY A 121 23.50 1.31 -0.35
C GLY A 121 24.71 0.85 -1.18
N SER A 122 24.50 -0.05 -2.15
CA SER A 122 25.56 -0.52 -3.05
C SER A 122 26.14 0.58 -3.94
N LEU A 123 25.32 1.57 -4.29
CA LEU A 123 25.73 2.75 -5.05
C LEU A 123 26.42 3.81 -4.18
N GLY A 124 26.43 3.64 -2.86
CA GLY A 124 27.00 4.60 -1.91
C GLY A 124 26.18 5.89 -1.77
N ILE A 125 24.92 5.87 -2.22
CA ILE A 125 24.05 7.06 -2.28
C ILE A 125 23.02 7.02 -1.15
N GLY A 126 22.62 5.83 -0.68
CA GLY A 126 21.54 5.65 0.32
C GLY A 126 21.92 5.92 1.77
N LEU A 127 20.98 6.50 2.53
CA LEU A 127 20.92 6.31 3.99
C LEU A 127 20.56 4.85 4.25
N ASP A 128 21.28 4.19 5.16
CA ASP A 128 20.95 2.82 5.57
C ASP A 128 19.69 2.84 6.45
N LEU A 129 18.53 2.88 5.80
CA LEU A 129 17.22 2.99 6.47
C LEU A 129 16.76 1.63 7.02
N ILE A 130 17.39 0.54 6.62
CA ILE A 130 17.13 -0.80 7.18
C ILE A 130 17.86 -0.94 8.51
N SER A 131 17.26 -0.36 9.53
CA SER A 131 17.65 -0.65 10.91
C SER A 131 16.97 -1.94 11.38
N LYS A 132 17.57 -2.60 12.37
CA LYS A 132 16.96 -3.73 13.09
C LYS A 132 15.52 -3.41 13.54
N SER A 133 15.23 -2.14 13.85
CA SER A 133 13.91 -1.67 14.25
C SER A 133 12.83 -1.78 13.16
N PHE A 134 13.20 -1.71 11.88
CA PHE A 134 12.26 -1.89 10.77
C PHE A 134 11.69 -3.31 10.79
N TRP A 135 12.56 -4.31 10.87
CA TRP A 135 12.17 -5.72 10.85
C TRP A 135 11.50 -6.20 12.13
N THR A 136 11.95 -5.72 13.30
CA THR A 136 11.42 -6.20 14.58
C THR A 136 10.14 -5.48 15.00
N ASN A 137 9.99 -4.20 14.65
CA ASN A 137 8.89 -3.39 15.14
C ASN A 137 8.03 -2.90 13.98
N GLN A 138 8.61 -2.25 12.97
CA GLN A 138 7.80 -1.58 11.94
C GLN A 138 7.03 -2.57 11.07
N PHE A 139 7.69 -3.57 10.51
CA PHE A 139 7.07 -4.54 9.61
C PHE A 139 5.92 -5.35 10.26
N PRO A 140 6.08 -5.95 11.46
CA PRO A 140 5.00 -6.69 12.09
C PRO A 140 3.78 -5.81 12.40
N LEU A 141 4.03 -4.59 12.90
CA LEU A 141 2.96 -3.62 13.16
C LEU A 141 2.29 -3.16 11.86
N SER A 142 3.05 -2.85 10.80
CA SER A 142 2.49 -2.53 9.47
C SER A 142 1.58 -3.64 8.97
N LEU A 143 1.99 -4.90 9.14
CA LEU A 143 1.21 -6.06 8.72
C LEU A 143 -0.11 -6.17 9.52
N ILE A 144 -0.07 -6.01 10.83
CA ILE A 144 -1.27 -6.01 11.68
C ILE A 144 -2.22 -4.88 11.29
N PHE A 145 -1.72 -3.64 11.18
CA PHE A 145 -2.55 -2.50 10.82
C PHE A 145 -3.13 -2.63 9.41
N ASN A 146 -2.33 -3.05 8.43
CA ASN A 146 -2.81 -3.26 7.08
C ASN A 146 -3.88 -4.36 7.01
N LEU A 147 -3.77 -5.42 7.82
CA LEU A 147 -4.83 -6.44 7.95
C LEU A 147 -6.10 -5.89 8.59
N ILE A 148 -5.99 -5.08 9.65
CA ILE A 148 -7.14 -4.42 10.29
C ILE A 148 -7.86 -3.53 9.27
N PHE A 149 -7.12 -2.72 8.52
CA PHE A 149 -7.67 -1.84 7.49
C PHE A 149 -8.07 -2.58 6.21
N ALA A 150 -7.60 -3.81 5.98
CA ALA A 150 -8.06 -4.67 4.89
C ALA A 150 -9.50 -5.17 5.10
N TYR A 151 -9.91 -5.37 6.36
CA TYR A 151 -11.27 -5.85 6.66
C TYR A 151 -12.39 -4.97 6.07
N PRO A 152 -12.43 -3.64 6.30
CA PRO A 152 -13.45 -2.80 5.68
C PRO A 152 -13.37 -2.79 4.16
N VAL A 153 -12.17 -2.88 3.58
CA VAL A 153 -11.95 -2.96 2.12
C VAL A 153 -12.55 -4.25 1.56
N ALA A 154 -12.26 -5.39 2.18
CA ALA A 154 -12.79 -6.69 1.79
C ALA A 154 -14.32 -6.73 1.90
N LYS A 155 -14.88 -6.20 3.00
CA LYS A 155 -16.33 -6.14 3.22
C LYS A 155 -17.00 -5.27 2.15
N TYR A 156 -16.45 -4.10 1.85
CA TYR A 156 -16.99 -3.22 0.82
C TYR A 156 -16.90 -3.88 -0.58
N PHE A 157 -15.77 -4.50 -0.92
CA PHE A 157 -15.58 -5.22 -2.18
C PHE A 157 -16.61 -6.35 -2.37
N SER A 158 -16.81 -7.19 -1.35
CA SER A 158 -17.83 -8.26 -1.41
C SER A 158 -19.24 -7.72 -1.60
N LEU A 159 -19.57 -6.58 -0.98
CA LEU A 159 -20.87 -5.96 -1.10
C LEU A 159 -21.10 -5.41 -2.52
N THR A 160 -20.08 -4.76 -3.10
CA THR A 160 -20.16 -4.26 -4.48
C THR A 160 -20.34 -5.39 -5.49
N GLN A 161 -19.62 -6.51 -5.31
CA GLN A 161 -19.76 -7.69 -6.17
C GLN A 161 -21.14 -8.32 -6.04
N PHE A 162 -21.68 -8.43 -4.82
CA PHE A 162 -23.02 -8.95 -4.58
C PHE A 162 -24.11 -8.09 -5.24
N VAL A 163 -24.03 -6.77 -5.09
CA VAL A 163 -24.98 -5.82 -5.71
C VAL A 163 -24.91 -5.91 -7.24
N TYR A 164 -23.71 -5.97 -7.80
CA TYR A 164 -23.51 -6.10 -9.24
C TYR A 164 -24.08 -7.42 -9.78
N ALA A 165 -23.80 -8.54 -9.12
CA ALA A 165 -24.36 -9.84 -9.48
C ALA A 165 -25.89 -9.87 -9.39
N LYS A 166 -26.49 -9.14 -8.43
CA LYS A 166 -27.94 -9.01 -8.31
C LYS A 166 -28.54 -8.14 -9.43
N SER A 167 -27.85 -7.08 -9.84
CA SER A 167 -28.28 -6.19 -10.92
C SER A 167 -28.31 -6.85 -12.30
N ILE A 168 -27.49 -7.87 -12.55
CA ILE A 168 -27.43 -8.59 -13.83
C ILE A 168 -28.56 -9.63 -13.95
N ARG A 169 -29.16 -10.05 -12.82
CA ARG A 169 -30.23 -11.05 -12.78
C ARG A 169 -31.64 -10.47 -12.90
N HIS A 170 -31.77 -9.15 -12.97
CA HIS A 170 -33.02 -8.42 -13.18
C HIS A 170 -32.98 -7.71 -14.53
#